data_AF-A0AAV2VLT0-F1
#
_entry.id   AF-A0AAV2VLT0-F1
#
_cell.length_a   1.000
_cell.length_b   1.000
_cell.length_c   1.000
_cell.angle_alpha   90.00
_cell.angle_beta   90.00
_cell.angle_gamma   90.00
#
_symmetry.space_group_name_H-M   'P 1'
#
loop_
_entity.id
_entity.type
_entity.pdbx_description
1 polymer ?
#
loop_
_entity_poly.entity_id
_entity_poly.type
_entity_poly.pdbx_seq_one_letter_code
_entity_poly.pdbx_strand_id
1 'polypeptide(L)'
;MKLWWTDLVTNNVTNNEKLKIIQKIYKLKALEVARICYRKSESTVWAWRSKPDSSRYRKMNDGEYEHLVKWLVENEHVASKSALEKILLEGTK
;
A
#
# COMPACT_ATOMS: atom_id res chain seq x y z
N MET A 1 -9.67 5.75 -31.58
CA MET A 1 -10.26 5.67 -30.24
C MET A 1 -9.57 4.55 -29.47
N LYS A 2 -8.70 4.87 -28.50
CA LYS A 2 -7.89 3.89 -27.77
C LYS A 2 -8.49 3.63 -26.37
N LEU A 3 -8.94 2.38 -26.19
CA LEU A 3 -8.98 1.54 -24.99
C LEU A 3 -9.58 2.12 -23.68
N TRP A 4 -10.85 1.77 -23.42
CA TRP A 4 -11.56 1.89 -22.14
C TRP A 4 -11.26 0.74 -21.14
N TRP A 5 -10.22 -0.06 -21.40
CA TRP A 5 -9.90 -1.26 -20.61
C TRP A 5 -8.77 -1.03 -19.59
N THR A 6 -7.99 0.04 -19.73
CA THR A 6 -6.91 0.36 -18.77
C THR A 6 -7.46 0.90 -17.44
N ASP A 7 -8.65 1.49 -17.45
CA ASP A 7 -9.25 2.13 -16.26
C ASP A 7 -10.03 1.16 -15.35
N LEU A 8 -10.31 -0.07 -15.82
CA LEU A 8 -10.94 -1.12 -15.02
C LEU A 8 -9.92 -1.96 -14.22
N VAL A 9 -8.65 -2.00 -14.65
CA VAL A 9 -7.60 -2.80 -13.99
C VAL A 9 -7.01 -2.05 -12.78
N THR A 10 -7.03 -0.72 -12.78
CA THR A 10 -6.50 0.12 -11.70
C THR A 10 -7.35 0.14 -10.43
N ASN A 11 -8.64 -0.21 -10.52
CA ASN A 11 -9.57 -0.20 -9.38
C ASN A 11 -9.58 -1.48 -8.53
N ASN A 12 -8.85 -2.53 -8.90
CA ASN A 12 -9.02 -3.84 -8.28
C ASN A 12 -7.98 -4.20 -7.21
N VAL A 13 -6.92 -3.41 -7.03
CA VAL A 13 -5.88 -3.67 -6.02
C VAL A 13 -6.23 -2.94 -4.72
N THR A 14 -6.45 -3.71 -3.65
CA THR A 14 -6.77 -3.17 -2.33
C THR A 14 -5.57 -2.48 -1.67
N ASN A 15 -5.82 -1.54 -0.75
CA ASN A 15 -4.73 -0.89 0.01
C ASN A 15 -3.89 -1.92 0.78
N ASN A 16 -4.50 -3.01 1.23
CA ASN A 16 -3.81 -4.14 1.86
C ASN A 16 -2.80 -4.81 0.92
N GLU A 17 -3.14 -4.98 -0.35
CA GLU A 17 -2.23 -5.53 -1.37
C GLU A 17 -1.14 -4.53 -1.76
N LYS A 18 -1.51 -3.26 -1.95
CA LYS A 18 -0.55 -2.17 -2.20
C LYS A 18 0.49 -2.10 -1.08
N LEU A 19 0.06 -2.19 0.18
CA LEU A 19 0.94 -2.25 1.34
C LEU A 19 1.95 -3.41 1.25
N LYS A 20 1.51 -4.61 0.88
CA LYS A 20 2.41 -5.78 0.75
C LYS A 20 3.49 -5.53 -0.30
N ILE A 21 3.12 -4.94 -1.43
CA ILE A 21 4.06 -4.60 -2.52
C ILE A 21 5.06 -3.54 -2.03
N ILE A 22 4.57 -2.46 -1.41
CA ILE A 22 5.40 -1.39 -0.84
C ILE A 22 6.41 -1.95 0.16
N GLN A 23 5.97 -2.76 1.14
CA GLN A 23 6.88 -3.36 2.11
C GLN A 23 7.92 -4.29 1.47
N LYS A 24 7.56 -5.00 0.38
CA LYS A 24 8.49 -5.88 -0.34
C LYS A 24 9.56 -5.09 -1.08
N ILE A 25 9.20 -3.98 -1.71
CA ILE A 25 10.09 -3.14 -2.53
C ILE A 25 11.00 -2.32 -1.62
N TYR A 26 10.43 -1.55 -0.71
CA TYR A 26 11.16 -0.61 0.15
C TYR A 26 11.67 -1.24 1.45
N LYS A 27 11.51 -2.55 1.61
CA LYS A 27 11.96 -3.33 2.78
C LYS A 27 11.45 -2.81 4.13
N LEU A 28 10.30 -2.14 4.14
CA LEU A 28 9.72 -1.55 5.33
C LEU A 28 9.21 -2.63 6.30
N LYS A 29 9.71 -2.57 7.54
CA LYS A 29 9.27 -3.43 8.63
C LYS A 29 7.88 -3.01 9.10
N ALA A 30 7.16 -3.94 9.72
CA ALA A 30 5.80 -3.67 10.20
C ALA A 30 5.77 -2.55 11.26
N LEU A 31 6.75 -2.50 12.15
CA LEU A 31 6.91 -1.41 13.12
C LEU A 31 7.12 -0.04 12.46
N GLU A 32 7.85 0.03 11.35
CA GLU A 32 8.08 1.29 10.63
C GLU A 32 6.79 1.78 9.99
N VAL A 33 6.06 0.89 9.29
CA VAL A 33 4.74 1.21 8.73
C VAL A 33 3.77 1.67 9.81
N ALA A 34 3.77 1.01 10.98
CA ALA A 34 2.92 1.42 12.09
C ALA A 34 3.24 2.83 12.55
N ARG A 35 4.52 3.20 12.66
CA ARG A 35 4.96 4.56 13.03
C ARG A 35 4.56 5.59 11.96
N ILE A 36 4.78 5.28 10.68
CA ILE A 36 4.42 6.15 9.55
C ILE A 36 2.92 6.46 9.55
N CYS A 37 2.10 5.45 9.84
CA CYS A 37 0.65 5.57 9.86
C CYS A 37 0.09 5.89 11.27
N TYR A 38 0.92 6.38 12.20
CA TYR A 38 0.51 6.78 13.55
C TYR A 38 -0.25 5.70 14.35
N ARG A 39 0.07 4.42 14.12
CA ARG A 39 -0.48 3.28 14.85
C ARG A 39 0.35 2.95 16.08
N LYS A 40 -0.35 2.58 17.16
CA LYS A 40 0.26 2.22 18.45
C LYS A 40 1.03 0.90 18.41
N SER A 41 0.72 0.02 17.47
CA SER A 41 1.30 -1.33 17.43
C SER A 41 1.49 -1.80 15.99
N GLU A 42 2.58 -2.53 15.76
CA GLU A 42 2.76 -3.25 14.51
C GLU A 42 1.69 -4.30 14.25
N SER A 43 1.02 -4.82 15.29
CA SER A 43 -0.06 -5.82 15.14
C SER A 43 -1.17 -5.36 14.18
N THR A 44 -1.45 -4.05 14.10
CA THR A 44 -2.38 -3.47 13.13
C THR A 44 -1.90 -3.66 11.69
N VAL A 45 -0.59 -3.53 11.43
CA VAL A 45 0.01 -3.78 10.11
C VAL A 45 -0.05 -5.26 9.76
N TRP A 46 0.19 -6.14 10.73
CA TRP A 46 0.06 -7.59 10.51
C TRP A 46 -1.39 -7.98 10.19
N ALA A 47 -2.36 -7.33 10.83
CA ALA A 47 -3.78 -7.47 10.52
C ALA A 47 -4.11 -7.01 9.09
N TRP A 48 -3.50 -5.92 8.61
CA TRP A 48 -3.65 -5.48 7.20
C TRP A 48 -2.99 -6.45 6.21
N ARG A 49 -1.90 -7.13 6.59
CA ARG A 49 -1.24 -8.11 5.73
C ARG A 49 -1.91 -9.49 5.72
N SER A 50 -2.77 -9.75 6.71
CA SER A 50 -3.43 -11.05 6.86
C SER A 50 -4.31 -11.37 5.64
N LYS A 51 -4.64 -12.64 5.45
CA LYS A 51 -5.55 -13.07 4.39
C LYS A 51 -7.00 -12.62 4.72
N PRO A 52 -7.85 -12.31 3.73
CA PRO A 52 -9.22 -11.83 3.97
C PRO A 52 -10.12 -12.77 4.77
N ASP A 53 -9.86 -14.08 4.72
CA ASP A 53 -10.56 -15.12 5.47
C ASP A 53 -10.12 -15.24 6.94
N SER A 54 -9.06 -14.53 7.34
CA SER A 54 -8.57 -14.55 8.71
C SER A 54 -9.44 -13.70 9.64
N SER A 55 -9.75 -14.21 10.84
CA SER A 55 -10.40 -13.43 11.91
C SER A 55 -9.61 -12.18 12.34
N ARG A 56 -8.30 -12.18 12.08
CA ARG A 56 -7.39 -11.06 12.35
C ARG A 56 -7.32 -10.05 11.21
N TYR A 57 -7.94 -10.32 10.06
CA TYR A 57 -7.93 -9.42 8.91
C TYR A 57 -8.56 -8.07 9.25
N ARG A 58 -7.89 -6.99 8.87
CA ARG A 58 -8.45 -5.65 8.92
C ARG A 58 -8.19 -4.98 7.58
N LYS A 59 -9.16 -4.23 7.06
CA LYS A 59 -8.96 -3.41 5.85
C LYS A 59 -8.13 -2.18 6.22
N MET A 60 -7.10 -1.90 5.44
CA MET A 60 -6.37 -0.64 5.51
C MET A 60 -7.24 0.44 4.86
N ASN A 61 -7.57 1.49 5.61
CA ASN A 61 -8.38 2.59 5.07
C ASN A 61 -7.52 3.52 4.20
N ASP A 62 -8.18 4.45 3.49
CA ASP A 62 -7.49 5.33 2.54
C ASP A 62 -6.57 6.34 3.22
N GLY A 63 -6.95 6.89 4.38
CA GLY A 63 -6.11 7.84 5.13
C GLY A 63 -4.78 7.23 5.61
N GLU A 64 -4.80 5.98 6.05
CA GLU A 64 -3.57 5.25 6.40
C GLU A 64 -2.66 5.07 5.18
N TYR A 65 -3.27 4.78 4.03
CA TYR A 65 -2.52 4.61 2.79
C TYR A 65 -1.93 5.94 2.34
N GLU A 66 -2.69 7.04 2.43
CA GLU A 66 -2.23 8.38 2.12
C GLU A 66 -1.05 8.81 2.99
N HIS A 67 -1.06 8.49 4.30
CA HIS A 67 0.08 8.74 5.17
C HIS A 67 1.35 8.00 4.71
N LEU A 68 1.20 6.72 4.32
CA LEU A 68 2.30 5.93 3.82
C LEU A 68 2.86 6.48 2.50
N VAL A 69 1.97 6.84 1.55
CA VAL A 69 2.37 7.43 0.27
C VAL A 69 3.07 8.77 0.48
N LYS A 70 2.51 9.64 1.33
CA LYS A 70 3.09 10.93 1.66
C LYS A 70 4.51 10.76 2.22
N TRP A 71 4.69 9.86 3.17
CA TRP A 71 6.01 9.57 3.74
C TRP A 71 7.01 9.09 2.68
N LEU A 72 6.60 8.21 1.76
CA LEU A 72 7.47 7.72 0.67
C LEU A 72 7.93 8.85 -0.26
N VAL A 73 7.05 9.82 -0.53
CA VAL A 73 7.39 10.98 -1.37
C VAL A 73 8.28 11.97 -0.62
N GLU A 74 7.95 12.28 0.64
CA GLU A 74 8.71 13.22 1.47
C GLU A 74 10.13 12.73 1.79
N ASN A 75 10.34 11.42 1.85
CA ASN A 75 11.66 10.81 2.08
C ASN A 75 12.35 10.38 0.77
N GLU A 76 11.90 10.89 -0.37
CA GLU A 76 12.52 10.68 -1.70
C GLU A 76 12.62 9.21 -2.14
N HIS A 77 11.89 8.30 -1.49
CA HIS A 77 11.78 6.90 -1.94
C HIS A 77 11.04 6.80 -3.28
N VAL A 78 10.14 7.75 -3.55
CA VAL A 78 9.42 7.88 -4.82
C VAL A 78 9.24 9.34 -5.19
N ALA A 79 9.44 9.69 -6.46
CA ALA A 79 9.29 11.06 -6.95
C ALA A 79 7.86 11.64 -6.82
N SER A 80 6.82 10.80 -6.91
CA SER A 80 5.43 11.23 -6.80
C SER A 80 4.47 10.06 -6.58
N LYS A 81 3.22 10.35 -6.20
CA LYS A 81 2.14 9.36 -6.12
C LYS A 81 1.93 8.61 -7.44
N SER A 82 1.96 9.30 -8.58
CA SER A 82 1.79 8.66 -9.90
C SER A 82 2.95 7.71 -10.23
N ALA A 83 4.18 8.05 -9.83
CA ALA A 83 5.32 7.15 -9.99
C ALA A 83 5.15 5.88 -9.13
N LEU A 84 4.65 6.02 -7.90
CA LEU A 84 4.34 4.88 -7.04
C LEU A 84 3.27 3.97 -7.67
N GLU A 85 2.22 4.55 -8.25
CA GLU A 85 1.16 3.78 -8.90
C GLU A 85 1.69 2.93 -10.07
N LYS A 86 2.65 3.45 -10.86
CA LYS A 86 3.32 2.66 -11.91
C LYS A 86 4.07 1.46 -11.32
N ILE A 87 4.84 1.68 -10.26
CA ILE A 87 5.58 0.62 -9.55
C ILE A 87 4.60 -0.44 -9.01
N LEU A 88 3.47 -0.01 -8.44
CA LEU A 88 2.45 -0.92 -7.94
C LEU A 88 1.83 -1.77 -9.05
N LEU A 89 1.57 -1.19 -10.22
CA LEU A 89 1.04 -1.92 -11.38
C LEU A 89 2.05 -2.94 -11.92
N GLU A 90 3.33 -2.62 -11.93
CA GLU A 90 4.39 -3.55 -12.33
C GLU A 90 4.57 -4.69 -11.30
N GLY A 91 4.50 -4.38 -10.01
CA GLY A 91 4.62 -5.35 -8.93
C GLY A 91 3.45 -6.31 -8.76
N THR A 92 2.33 -6.08 -9.47
CA THR A 92 1.17 -6.99 -9.54
C THR A 92 1.22 -8.00 -10.68
N LYS A 93 2.20 -7.91 -11.60
CA LYS A 93 2.41 -8.88 -12.69
C LYS A 93 3.34 -10.00 -12.24
#